data_AF-A0A9W7YNH4-F1
#
_entry.id   AF-A0A9W7YNH4-F1
#
_cell.length_a   1.000
_cell.length_b   1.000
_cell.length_c   1.000
_cell.angle_alpha   90.00
_cell.angle_beta   90.00
_cell.angle_gamma   90.00
#
_symmetry.space_group_name_H-M   'P 1'
#
loop_
_entity.id
_entity.type
_entity.pdbx_description
1 polymer ?
#
loop_
_entity_poly.entity_id
_entity_poly.type
_entity_poly.pdbx_seq_one_letter_code
_entity_poly.pdbx_strand_id
1 'polypeptide(L)'
;MDYIFWGFVFLTLVGVWYIFGLFIRRSRMRARVAQFRSGGLPLFNTSENRISAFIRNYRAGLTSQYFDLSGNIESGDTRPGLDSEEVQRIMEEQNVSFDKARLIRQQQLMARNQIDPKTGMPLDPKAVTFG
;
A
#
# COMPACT_ATOMS: atom_id res chain seq x y z
N MET A 1 -26.88 -46.35 26.20
CA MET A 1 -25.47 -45.88 26.20
C MET A 1 -25.10 -45.17 24.90
N ASP A 2 -25.87 -45.35 23.83
CA ASP A 2 -25.55 -44.80 22.49
C ASP A 2 -25.74 -43.29 22.36
N TYR A 3 -26.67 -42.70 23.14
CA TYR A 3 -26.94 -41.25 23.10
C TYR A 3 -25.79 -40.38 23.61
N ILE A 4 -24.96 -40.92 24.53
CA ILE A 4 -23.80 -40.20 25.06
C ILE A 4 -22.75 -40.03 23.96
N PHE A 5 -22.48 -41.11 23.21
CA PHE A 5 -21.55 -41.08 22.07
C PHE A 5 -22.01 -40.10 20.99
N TRP A 6 -23.29 -40.18 20.60
CA TRP A 6 -23.86 -39.26 19.61
C TRP A 6 -23.89 -37.80 20.08
N GLY A 7 -24.04 -37.55 21.39
CA GLY A 7 -23.93 -36.22 21.98
C GLY A 7 -22.52 -35.61 21.80
N PHE A 8 -21.46 -36.39 22.03
CA PHE A 8 -20.08 -35.94 21.79
C PHE A 8 -19.80 -35.70 20.30
N VAL A 9 -20.30 -36.54 19.41
CA VAL A 9 -20.16 -36.36 17.96
C VAL A 9 -20.85 -35.07 17.51
N PHE A 10 -22.06 -34.79 18.00
CA PHE A 10 -22.76 -33.55 17.66
C PHE A 10 -22.02 -32.30 18.15
N LEU A 11 -21.53 -32.32 19.40
CA LEU A 11 -20.84 -31.18 20.00
C LEU A 11 -19.52 -30.86 19.28
N THR A 12 -18.79 -31.89 18.85
CA THR A 12 -17.56 -31.71 18.05
C THR A 12 -17.83 -31.13 16.67
N LEU A 13 -18.88 -31.59 15.97
CA LEU A 13 -19.28 -31.03 14.67
C LEU A 13 -19.70 -29.56 14.76
N VAL A 14 -20.47 -29.19 15.80
CA VAL A 14 -20.85 -27.80 16.05
C VAL A 14 -19.62 -26.93 16.35
N GLY A 15 -18.68 -27.44 17.15
CA GLY A 15 -17.42 -26.76 17.45
C GLY A 15 -16.57 -26.50 16.20
N VAL A 16 -16.41 -27.50 15.32
CA VAL A 16 -15.68 -27.36 14.06
C VAL A 16 -16.36 -26.36 13.12
N TRP A 17 -17.70 -26.43 13.00
CA TRP A 17 -18.47 -25.48 12.19
C TRP A 17 -18.32 -24.04 12.70
N TYR A 18 -18.36 -23.84 14.03
CA TYR A 18 -18.16 -22.53 14.64
C TYR A 18 -16.74 -21.97 14.38
N ILE A 19 -15.70 -22.78 14.54
CA ILE A 19 -14.31 -22.40 14.26
C ILE A 19 -14.14 -22.06 12.77
N PHE A 20 -14.73 -22.85 11.87
CA PHE A 20 -14.68 -22.61 10.44
C PHE A 20 -15.39 -21.29 10.05
N GLY A 21 -16.54 -21.01 10.66
CA GLY A 21 -17.24 -19.73 10.49
C GLY A 21 -16.43 -18.53 10.98
N LEU A 22 -15.76 -18.66 12.14
CA LEU A 22 -14.83 -17.65 12.63
C LEU A 22 -13.62 -17.45 11.71
N PHE A 23 -13.10 -18.53 11.11
CA PHE A 23 -11.99 -18.47 10.17
C PHE A 23 -12.35 -17.73 8.88
N ILE A 24 -13.53 -17.98 8.31
CA ILE A 24 -14.03 -17.27 7.12
C ILE A 24 -14.32 -15.79 7.43
N ARG A 25 -14.88 -15.49 8.62
CA ARG A 25 -15.10 -14.10 9.04
C ARG A 25 -13.76 -13.38 9.26
N ARG A 26 -12.76 -14.06 9.82
CA ARG A 26 -11.39 -13.54 10.02
C ARG A 26 -10.65 -13.32 8.70
N SER A 27 -10.81 -14.21 7.71
CA SER A 27 -10.15 -14.08 6.40
C SER A 27 -10.69 -12.89 5.61
N ARG A 28 -11.99 -12.58 5.71
CA ARG A 28 -12.59 -11.37 5.10
C ARG A 28 -12.22 -10.07 5.83
N MET A 29 -12.00 -10.11 7.13
CA MET A 29 -11.63 -8.92 7.93
C MET A 29 -10.15 -8.51 7.77
N ARG A 30 -9.26 -9.43 7.38
CA ARG A 30 -7.84 -9.09 7.12
C ARG A 30 -7.65 -8.18 5.89
N ALA A 31 -8.48 -8.34 4.86
CA ALA A 31 -8.41 -7.52 3.66
C ALA A 31 -8.88 -6.07 3.90
N ARG A 32 -9.86 -5.85 4.79
CA ARG A 32 -10.38 -4.50 5.10
C ARG A 32 -9.62 -3.79 6.22
N VAL A 33 -8.99 -4.52 7.15
CA VAL A 33 -8.20 -3.93 8.24
C VAL A 33 -6.78 -3.54 7.78
N ALA A 34 -6.28 -4.11 6.68
CA ALA A 34 -5.01 -3.68 6.09
C ALA A 34 -5.02 -2.22 5.60
N GLN A 35 -6.18 -1.69 5.18
CA GLN A 35 -6.32 -0.30 4.73
C GLN A 35 -6.40 0.72 5.89
N PHE A 36 -6.72 0.31 7.11
CA PHE A 36 -6.82 1.21 8.28
C PHE A 36 -5.64 1.13 9.25
N ARG A 37 -4.60 0.36 8.92
CA ARG A 37 -3.41 0.17 9.77
C ARG A 37 -2.31 1.22 9.59
N SER A 38 -2.60 2.35 8.93
CA SER A 38 -1.69 3.50 8.82
C SER A 38 -1.89 4.55 9.94
N GLY A 39 -2.80 4.33 10.89
CA GLY A 39 -3.12 5.28 11.96
C GLY A 39 -2.66 4.90 13.38
N GLY A 40 -1.67 4.01 13.54
CA GLY A 40 -1.16 3.58 14.85
C GLY A 40 -0.15 4.58 15.43
N LEU A 41 -0.42 5.07 16.66
CA LEU A 41 0.42 5.96 17.46
C LEU A 41 1.95 5.71 17.33
N PRO A 42 2.78 6.73 17.04
CA PRO A 42 4.19 6.56 16.74
C PRO A 42 5.01 6.68 18.02
N LEU A 43 4.92 5.70 18.92
CA LEU A 43 5.63 5.84 20.20
C LEU A 43 6.99 5.14 20.25
N PHE A 44 7.22 4.00 19.60
CA PHE A 44 8.55 3.39 19.61
C PHE A 44 8.83 2.58 18.35
N ASN A 45 9.96 2.89 17.71
CA ASN A 45 10.64 2.17 16.62
C ASN A 45 10.36 2.58 15.14
N THR A 46 10.43 3.87 14.84
CA THR A 46 10.26 4.43 13.47
C THR A 46 11.56 4.67 12.70
N SER A 47 12.75 4.65 13.32
CA SER A 47 14.01 4.97 12.62
C SER A 47 14.59 3.75 11.87
N GLU A 48 14.72 2.62 12.56
CA GLU A 48 15.28 1.37 12.00
C GLU A 48 14.43 0.86 10.82
N ASN A 49 13.11 0.97 10.94
CA ASN A 49 12.17 0.58 9.90
C ASN A 49 12.12 1.56 8.70
N ARG A 50 12.73 2.75 8.82
CA ARG A 50 12.76 3.74 7.73
C ARG A 50 14.06 3.69 6.93
N ILE A 51 15.18 3.39 7.56
CA ILE A 51 16.41 3.00 6.84
C ILE A 51 16.14 1.73 6.01
N SER A 52 15.42 0.76 6.57
CA SER A 52 15.01 -0.45 5.84
C SER A 52 14.11 -0.15 4.62
N ALA A 53 13.33 0.93 4.66
CA ALA A 53 12.45 1.34 3.57
C ALA A 53 13.21 1.88 2.36
N PHE A 54 14.19 2.77 2.56
CA PHE A 54 15.04 3.27 1.47
C PHE A 54 15.84 2.13 0.82
N ILE A 55 16.42 1.23 1.63
CA ILE A 55 17.15 0.05 1.12
C ILE A 55 16.22 -0.86 0.30
N ARG A 56 14.99 -1.11 0.78
CA ARG A 56 14.00 -1.91 0.06
C ARG A 56 13.63 -1.27 -1.28
N ASN A 57 13.43 0.05 -1.30
CA ASN A 57 13.08 0.77 -2.52
C ASN A 57 14.24 0.76 -3.54
N TYR A 58 15.47 0.93 -3.07
CA TYR A 58 16.66 0.81 -3.90
C TYR A 58 16.77 -0.58 -4.54
N ARG A 59 16.59 -1.65 -3.75
CA ARG A 59 16.59 -3.03 -4.25
C ARG A 59 15.45 -3.33 -5.22
N ALA A 60 14.31 -2.65 -5.06
CA ALA A 60 13.17 -2.75 -5.96
C ALA A 60 13.34 -1.93 -7.26
N GLY A 61 14.50 -1.32 -7.50
CA GLY A 61 14.77 -0.53 -8.71
C GLY A 61 14.07 0.83 -8.73
N LEU A 62 13.67 1.36 -7.58
CA LEU A 62 13.02 2.68 -7.45
C LEU A 62 14.03 3.82 -7.35
N THR A 63 15.07 3.73 -8.18
CA THR A 63 16.17 4.70 -8.25
C THR A 63 16.54 4.89 -9.72
N SER A 64 16.87 6.11 -10.10
CA SER A 64 17.28 6.48 -11.47
C SER A 64 18.34 7.56 -11.43
N GLN A 65 18.88 7.92 -12.59
CA GLN A 65 19.86 9.01 -12.70
C GLN A 65 19.34 10.35 -12.15
N TYR A 66 18.04 10.62 -12.31
CA TYR A 66 17.41 11.85 -11.85
C TYR A 66 16.79 11.73 -10.45
N PHE A 67 16.87 10.55 -9.83
CA PHE A 67 16.31 10.27 -8.52
C PHE A 67 17.13 9.19 -7.82
N ASP A 68 18.14 9.63 -7.08
CA ASP A 68 19.06 8.75 -6.37
C ASP A 68 18.68 8.59 -4.90
N LEU A 69 18.60 7.34 -4.44
CA LEU A 69 18.34 6.99 -3.04
C LEU A 69 19.61 6.65 -2.25
N SER A 70 20.77 6.53 -2.91
CA SER A 70 22.03 6.09 -2.28
C SER A 70 22.45 7.03 -1.14
N GLY A 71 22.42 8.35 -1.37
CA GLY A 71 22.76 9.33 -0.36
C GLY A 71 21.81 9.34 0.86
N ASN A 72 20.54 8.96 0.68
CA ASN A 72 19.61 8.81 1.81
C ASN A 72 19.96 7.58 2.67
N ILE A 73 20.38 6.49 2.03
CA ILE A 73 20.80 5.27 2.72
C ILE A 73 22.09 5.53 3.50
N GLU A 74 23.09 6.17 2.87
CA GLU A 74 24.38 6.49 3.49
C GLU A 74 24.26 7.47 4.67
N SER A 75 23.39 8.47 4.55
CA SER A 75 23.15 9.46 5.62
C SER A 75 22.24 8.94 6.74
N GLY A 76 21.73 7.71 6.65
CA GLY A 76 20.82 7.15 7.64
C GLY A 76 19.51 7.92 7.74
N ASP A 77 19.00 8.42 6.61
CA ASP A 77 17.81 9.27 6.56
C ASP A 77 16.58 8.58 7.18
N THR A 78 15.96 9.26 8.14
CA THR A 78 14.82 8.74 8.91
C THR A 78 13.47 9.22 8.38
N ARG A 79 13.44 9.97 7.26
CA ARG A 79 12.19 10.39 6.62
C ARG A 79 11.38 9.17 6.11
N PRO A 80 10.04 9.28 6.00
CA PRO A 80 9.15 8.19 5.57
C PRO A 80 9.46 7.56 4.20
N GLY A 81 10.35 8.16 3.41
CA GLY A 81 10.75 7.63 2.12
C GLY A 81 9.68 7.82 1.04
N LEU A 82 9.85 7.07 -0.05
CA LEU A 82 8.99 7.14 -1.22
C LEU A 82 7.72 6.29 -1.03
N ASP A 83 6.56 6.90 -1.23
CA ASP A 83 5.29 6.18 -1.41
C ASP A 83 5.29 5.50 -2.79
N SER A 84 5.68 4.22 -2.80
CA SER A 84 6.10 3.50 -4.00
C SER A 84 5.11 2.48 -4.54
N GLU A 85 4.05 2.16 -3.80
CA GLU A 85 3.13 1.08 -4.17
C GLU A 85 2.47 1.32 -5.53
N GLU A 86 1.99 2.55 -5.77
CA GLU A 86 1.35 2.93 -7.03
C GLU A 86 2.34 2.94 -8.20
N VAL A 87 3.59 3.37 -7.95
CA VAL A 87 4.64 3.41 -8.97
C VAL A 87 5.07 2.00 -9.37
N GLN A 88 5.31 1.12 -8.39
CA GLN A 88 5.64 -0.29 -8.64
C GLN A 88 4.55 -0.98 -9.45
N ARG A 89 3.27 -0.77 -9.08
CA ARG A 89 2.14 -1.30 -9.83
C ARG A 89 2.16 -0.85 -11.30
N ILE A 90 2.40 0.44 -11.57
CA ILE A 90 2.49 0.95 -12.95
C ILE A 90 3.69 0.35 -13.70
N MET A 91 4.84 0.17 -13.03
CA MET A 91 6.00 -0.49 -13.63
C MET A 91 5.68 -1.93 -14.04
N GLU A 92 5.00 -2.69 -13.19
CA GLU A 92 4.60 -4.09 -13.46
C GLU A 92 3.52 -4.18 -14.55
N GLU A 93 2.47 -3.36 -14.46
CA GLU A 93 1.34 -3.38 -15.42
C GLU A 93 1.75 -2.91 -16.81
N GLN A 94 2.60 -1.89 -16.90
CA GLN A 94 2.92 -1.22 -18.18
C GLN A 94 4.33 -1.54 -18.68
N ASN A 95 5.12 -2.31 -17.93
CA ASN A 95 6.51 -2.66 -18.26
C ASN A 95 7.38 -1.45 -18.61
N VAL A 96 7.27 -0.39 -17.80
CA VAL A 96 7.98 0.88 -18.00
C VAL A 96 9.04 1.12 -16.92
N SER A 97 10.02 1.98 -17.23
CA SER A 97 11.04 2.40 -16.26
C SER A 97 10.44 3.19 -15.10
N PHE A 98 11.18 3.26 -13.99
CA PHE A 98 10.78 3.99 -12.79
C PHE A 98 10.36 5.45 -13.04
N ASP A 99 11.16 6.21 -13.81
CA ASP A 99 10.84 7.60 -14.11
C ASP A 99 9.57 7.74 -14.96
N LYS A 100 9.38 6.81 -15.91
CA LYS A 100 8.17 6.80 -16.74
C LYS A 100 6.95 6.44 -15.91
N ALA A 101 7.05 5.46 -15.00
CA ALA A 101 5.98 5.10 -14.08
C ALA A 101 5.60 6.27 -13.16
N ARG A 102 6.58 7.03 -12.65
CA ARG A 102 6.32 8.24 -11.86
C ARG A 102 5.59 9.31 -12.65
N LEU A 103 5.97 9.53 -13.90
CA LEU A 103 5.27 10.46 -14.79
C LEU A 103 3.82 10.04 -14.99
N ILE A 104 3.58 8.77 -15.30
CA ILE A 104 2.23 8.22 -15.50
C ILE A 104 1.39 8.36 -14.23
N ARG A 105 1.95 8.00 -13.06
CA ARG A 105 1.30 8.17 -11.75
C ARG A 105 0.83 9.61 -11.55
N GLN A 106 1.71 10.58 -11.83
CA GLN A 106 1.39 11.99 -11.66
C GLN A 106 0.30 12.45 -12.63
N GLN A 107 0.38 12.03 -13.89
CA GLN A 107 -0.65 12.32 -14.89
C GLN A 107 -2.02 11.74 -14.49
N GLN A 108 -2.05 10.52 -13.96
CA GLN A 108 -3.27 9.91 -13.43
C GLN A 108 -3.81 10.68 -12.22
N LEU A 109 -2.94 11.14 -11.31
CA LEU A 109 -3.34 11.94 -10.16
C LEU A 109 -3.93 13.30 -10.59
N MET A 110 -3.32 13.96 -11.57
CA MET A 110 -3.82 15.21 -12.15
C MET A 110 -5.20 15.01 -12.77
N ALA A 111 -5.35 13.99 -13.61
CA ALA A 111 -6.63 13.67 -14.26
C ALA A 111 -7.74 13.38 -13.23
N ARG A 112 -7.42 12.62 -12.16
CA ARG A 112 -8.37 12.35 -11.05
C ARG A 112 -8.81 13.62 -10.32
N ASN A 113 -7.97 14.64 -10.28
CA ASN A 113 -8.22 15.90 -9.59
C ASN A 113 -8.70 17.04 -10.53
N GLN A 114 -9.22 16.72 -11.71
CA GLN A 114 -9.69 17.71 -12.71
C GLN A 114 -8.59 18.71 -13.10
N ILE A 115 -7.36 18.24 -13.25
CA ILE A 115 -6.24 19.00 -13.78
C ILE A 115 -5.82 18.33 -15.09
N ASP A 116 -5.64 19.12 -16.15
CA ASP A 116 -5.17 18.62 -17.43
C ASP A 116 -3.73 18.08 -17.30
N PRO A 117 -3.49 16.77 -17.54
CA PRO A 117 -2.15 16.18 -17.43
C PRO A 117 -1.13 16.72 -18.43
N LYS A 118 -1.57 17.36 -19.51
CA LYS A 118 -0.68 17.92 -20.54
C LYS A 118 -0.28 19.36 -20.25
N THR A 119 -1.25 20.20 -19.91
CA THR A 119 -1.01 21.63 -19.68
C THR A 119 -0.75 21.97 -18.22
N GLY A 120 -1.18 21.13 -17.27
CA GLY A 120 -1.12 21.42 -15.84
C GLY A 120 -2.20 22.37 -15.35
N MET A 121 -3.11 22.80 -16.23
CA MET A 121 -4.15 23.76 -15.89
C MET A 121 -5.37 23.07 -15.26
N PRO A 122 -6.08 23.72 -14.32
CA PRO A 122 -7.36 23.23 -13.85
C PRO A 122 -8.37 23.12 -15.00
N LEU A 123 -9.14 22.04 -15.02
CA LEU A 123 -10.26 21.82 -15.94
C LEU A 123 -11.57 22.43 -15.41
N ASP A 124 -11.56 23.01 -14.21
CA ASP A 124 -12.71 23.69 -13.63
C ASP A 124 -13.01 24.98 -14.42
N PRO A 125 -14.21 25.14 -15.00
CA PRO A 125 -14.59 26.35 -15.73
C PRO A 125 -14.61 27.62 -14.86
N LYS A 126 -14.61 27.48 -13.53
CA LYS A 126 -14.54 28.61 -12.59
C LYS A 126 -13.11 28.95 -12.17
N ALA A 127 -12.11 28.16 -12.60
CA ALA A 127 -10.73 28.44 -12.28
C ALA A 127 -10.25 29.70 -13.00
N VAL A 128 -9.88 30.71 -12.22
CA VAL A 128 -9.20 31.91 -12.73
C VAL A 128 -7.70 31.65 -12.70
N THR A 129 -7.06 31.69 -13.86
CA THR A 129 -5.60 31.56 -13.99
C THR A 129 -5.04 32.88 -14.49
N PHE A 130 -3.94 33.33 -13.88
CA PHE A 130 -3.20 34.51 -14.32
C PHE A 130 -1.97 33.99 -15.08
N GLY A 131 -2.12 33.82 -16.38
CA GLY A 131 -1.04 33.42 -17.29
C GLY A 131 -0.13 34.59 -17.64
#